data_AF-A0A357LCT6-F1
#
_entry.id   AF-A0A357LCT6-F1
#
_cell.length_a   1.000
_cell.length_b   1.000
_cell.length_c   1.000
_cell.angle_alpha   90.00
_cell.angle_beta   90.00
_cell.angle_gamma   90.00
#
_symmetry.space_group_name_H-M   'P 1'
#
loop_
_entity.id
_entity.type
_entity.pdbx_description
1 polymer ?
#
loop_
_entity_poly.entity_id
_entity_poly.type
_entity_poly.pdbx_seq_one_letter_code
_entity_poly.pdbx_strand_id
1 'polypeptide(L)'
;ATRHKSNIELFGQGVGNAIAGLFGAIPGAGATMRTVINIRSGASTRISGMTHSLVLLAIVLVFSPLAGQIPHAVLAGILVKVGYDIIDWAYLKRAHKGPRWDLVLMALVLVLTVFVDLITAVAAGVVLAALAYVKQIADIQVAALNAGAEIADDPEERRILDAANGKIALFDFAGGPLSFGAAADLGHHVREKAKDGMSSIILDFTRVPALDLSAAMAVDTIASDAKGAGRKVYITGLNEKVAATLAALDADKHIGADYRFRTRLEALRHAAGLAAAPGEMPTSEIKGPAAAGAWFRLKA
;
A
#
# COMPACT_ATOMS: atom_id res chain seq x y z
N ALA A 1 -21.30 -19.69 12.77
CA ALA A 1 -21.29 -18.29 12.29
C ALA A 1 -21.17 -18.31 10.78
N THR A 2 -22.24 -18.00 10.06
CA THR A 2 -22.24 -17.93 8.59
C THR A 2 -21.56 -16.64 8.14
N ARG A 3 -20.50 -16.78 7.35
CA ARG A 3 -19.75 -15.64 6.80
C ARG A 3 -20.69 -14.77 5.96
N HIS A 4 -20.75 -13.49 6.30
CA HIS A 4 -21.56 -12.52 5.60
C HIS A 4 -21.04 -12.32 4.15
N LYS A 5 -21.95 -12.26 3.17
CA LYS A 5 -21.61 -12.17 1.74
C LYS A 5 -22.02 -10.80 1.19
N SER A 6 -21.13 -9.81 1.25
CA SER A 6 -21.42 -8.42 0.87
C SER A 6 -21.95 -8.26 -0.55
N ASN A 7 -21.42 -9.03 -1.52
CA ASN A 7 -21.90 -8.97 -2.91
C ASN A 7 -23.38 -9.37 -3.05
N ILE A 8 -23.83 -10.34 -2.23
CA ILE A 8 -25.23 -10.78 -2.24
C ILE A 8 -26.12 -9.73 -1.59
N GLU A 9 -25.66 -9.08 -0.52
CA GLU A 9 -26.42 -8.00 0.10
C GLU A 9 -26.56 -6.80 -0.84
N LEU A 10 -25.47 -6.39 -1.50
CA LEU A 10 -25.48 -5.28 -2.44
C LEU A 10 -26.42 -5.55 -3.62
N PHE A 11 -26.36 -6.76 -4.19
CA PHE A 11 -27.29 -7.18 -5.23
C PHE A 11 -28.74 -7.16 -4.74
N GLY A 12 -29.00 -7.67 -3.53
CA GLY A 12 -30.33 -7.67 -2.91
C GLY A 12 -30.88 -6.25 -2.69
N GLN A 13 -30.06 -5.32 -2.23
CA GLN A 13 -30.44 -3.91 -2.09
C GLN A 13 -30.70 -3.26 -3.45
N GLY A 14 -29.90 -3.56 -4.47
CA GLY A 14 -30.10 -3.08 -5.84
C GLY A 14 -31.43 -3.53 -6.42
N VAL A 15 -31.74 -4.82 -6.35
CA VAL A 15 -33.03 -5.37 -6.80
C VAL A 15 -34.19 -4.78 -5.98
N GLY A 16 -34.04 -4.68 -4.66
CA GLY A 16 -35.04 -4.09 -3.77
C GLY A 16 -35.35 -2.64 -4.14
N ASN A 17 -34.34 -1.81 -4.35
CA ASN A 17 -34.50 -0.42 -4.74
C ASN A 17 -35.04 -0.26 -6.17
N ALA A 18 -34.68 -1.14 -7.10
CA ALA A 18 -35.24 -1.13 -8.46
C ALA A 18 -36.75 -1.41 -8.44
N ILE A 19 -37.19 -2.44 -7.71
CA ILE A 19 -38.61 -2.74 -7.53
C ILE A 19 -39.32 -1.59 -6.82
N ALA A 20 -38.74 -1.08 -5.72
CA ALA A 20 -39.33 0.01 -4.95
C ALA A 20 -39.50 1.30 -5.80
N GLY A 21 -38.53 1.61 -6.66
CA GLY A 21 -38.58 2.74 -7.59
C GLY A 21 -39.75 2.67 -8.58
N LEU A 22 -40.15 1.47 -9.01
CA LEU A 22 -41.34 1.29 -9.88
C LEU A 22 -42.65 1.71 -9.18
N PHE A 23 -42.67 1.74 -7.85
CA PHE A 23 -43.80 2.21 -7.04
C PHE A 23 -43.61 3.65 -6.52
N GLY A 24 -42.63 4.39 -7.04
CA GLY A 24 -42.34 5.77 -6.62
C GLY A 24 -41.69 5.88 -5.24
N ALA A 25 -41.11 4.80 -4.71
CA ALA A 25 -40.40 4.83 -3.43
C ALA A 25 -39.05 5.55 -3.54
N ILE A 26 -38.62 6.16 -2.43
CA ILE A 26 -37.30 6.77 -2.28
C ILE A 26 -36.26 5.65 -2.04
N PRO A 27 -35.00 5.80 -2.53
CA PRO A 27 -33.95 4.82 -2.27
C PRO A 27 -33.79 4.48 -0.79
N GLY A 28 -33.78 3.18 -0.49
CA GLY A 28 -33.60 2.65 0.86
C GLY A 28 -32.26 1.95 1.05
N ALA A 29 -31.85 1.84 2.31
CA ALA A 29 -30.67 1.08 2.73
C ALA A 29 -31.03 0.19 3.94
N GLY A 30 -30.12 -0.70 4.31
CA GLY A 30 -30.26 -1.52 5.52
C GLY A 30 -30.41 -0.66 6.77
N ALA A 31 -31.42 -0.94 7.59
CA ALA A 31 -31.68 -0.21 8.83
C ALA A 31 -31.04 -0.92 10.03
N THR A 32 -29.76 -0.66 10.30
CA THR A 32 -28.95 -1.35 11.32
C THR A 32 -29.65 -1.44 12.68
N MET A 33 -30.18 -0.32 13.19
CA MET A 33 -30.87 -0.29 14.49
C MET A 33 -32.11 -1.19 14.53
N ARG A 34 -32.90 -1.24 13.44
CA ARG A 34 -34.07 -2.13 13.36
C ARG A 34 -33.65 -3.59 13.34
N THR A 35 -32.59 -3.93 12.59
CA THR A 35 -32.04 -5.29 12.54
C THR A 35 -31.54 -5.73 13.91
N VAL A 36 -30.84 -4.86 14.65
CA VAL A 36 -30.34 -5.16 16.00
C VAL A 36 -31.50 -5.43 16.96
N ILE A 37 -32.54 -4.59 16.95
CA ILE A 37 -33.74 -4.81 17.78
C ILE A 37 -34.42 -6.12 17.39
N ASN A 38 -34.56 -6.39 16.10
CA ASN A 38 -35.20 -7.61 15.61
C ASN A 38 -34.48 -8.88 16.08
N ILE A 39 -33.15 -8.90 16.01
CA ILE A 39 -32.32 -10.01 16.50
C ILE A 39 -32.45 -10.15 18.02
N ARG A 40 -32.41 -9.03 18.78
CA ARG A 40 -32.58 -9.04 20.24
C ARG A 40 -33.96 -9.54 20.66
N SER A 41 -34.98 -9.35 19.82
CA SER A 41 -36.32 -9.90 20.00
C SER A 41 -36.45 -11.38 19.59
N GLY A 42 -35.34 -12.06 19.28
CA GLY A 42 -35.32 -13.49 18.97
C GLY A 42 -35.50 -13.85 17.49
N ALA A 43 -35.47 -12.88 16.58
CA ALA A 43 -35.58 -13.17 15.15
C ALA A 43 -34.35 -13.92 14.62
N SER A 44 -34.58 -15.07 13.99
CA SER A 44 -33.52 -15.93 13.42
C SER A 44 -33.65 -16.17 11.92
N THR A 45 -34.77 -15.76 11.30
CA THR A 45 -35.08 -16.03 9.89
C THR A 45 -35.41 -14.77 9.10
N ARG A 46 -35.26 -14.84 7.77
CA ARG A 46 -35.61 -13.74 6.84
C ARG A 46 -37.12 -13.42 6.85
N ILE A 47 -37.94 -14.37 7.28
CA ILE A 47 -39.40 -14.23 7.37
C ILE A 47 -39.76 -13.08 8.30
N SER A 48 -38.99 -12.87 9.37
CA SER A 48 -39.21 -11.75 10.30
C SER A 48 -39.14 -10.37 9.63
N GLY A 49 -38.25 -10.18 8.64
CA GLY A 49 -38.22 -8.95 7.85
C GLY A 49 -39.43 -8.81 6.92
N MET A 50 -39.87 -9.91 6.30
CA MET A 50 -41.06 -9.93 5.43
C MET A 50 -42.33 -9.64 6.22
N THR A 51 -42.51 -10.26 7.39
CA THR A 51 -43.66 -10.00 8.26
C THR A 51 -43.67 -8.58 8.76
N HIS A 52 -42.51 -8.02 9.13
CA HIS A 52 -42.40 -6.61 9.50
C HIS A 52 -42.90 -5.68 8.38
N SER A 53 -42.46 -5.90 7.13
CA SER A 53 -42.90 -5.09 5.98
C SER A 53 -44.41 -5.22 5.71
N LEU A 54 -44.98 -6.42 5.83
CA LEU A 54 -46.42 -6.64 5.66
C LEU A 54 -47.24 -5.98 6.78
N VAL A 55 -46.79 -6.10 8.03
CA VAL A 55 -47.42 -5.43 9.18
C VAL A 55 -47.35 -3.92 9.02
N LEU A 56 -46.20 -3.39 8.60
CA LEU A 56 -46.05 -1.95 8.35
C LEU A 56 -46.99 -1.48 7.23
N LEU A 57 -47.11 -2.24 6.14
CA LEU A 57 -48.05 -1.94 5.06
C LEU A 57 -49.51 -1.94 5.56
N ALA A 58 -49.90 -2.95 6.32
CA ALA A 58 -51.25 -3.03 6.90
C ALA A 58 -51.53 -1.85 7.84
N ILE A 59 -50.57 -1.49 8.70
CA ILE A 59 -50.70 -0.34 9.60
C ILE A 59 -50.87 0.95 8.79
N VAL A 60 -50.07 1.16 7.75
CA VAL A 60 -50.19 2.37 6.91
C VAL A 60 -51.55 2.41 6.22
N LEU A 61 -52.03 1.31 5.65
CA LEU A 61 -53.32 1.31 4.95
C LEU A 61 -54.52 1.51 5.88
N VAL A 62 -54.50 0.93 7.08
CA VAL A 62 -55.61 1.00 8.04
C VAL A 62 -55.58 2.30 8.85
N PHE A 63 -54.39 2.70 9.33
CA PHE A 63 -54.22 3.82 10.25
C PHE A 63 -53.71 5.10 9.60
N SER A 64 -53.61 5.18 8.26
CA SER A 64 -53.27 6.42 7.54
C SER A 64 -54.08 7.65 8.00
N PRO A 65 -55.41 7.58 8.23
CA PRO A 65 -56.19 8.73 8.70
C PRO A 65 -55.80 9.23 10.10
N LEU A 66 -55.29 8.33 10.96
CA LEU A 66 -54.77 8.71 12.28
C LEU A 66 -53.33 9.23 12.19
N ALA A 67 -52.53 8.68 11.26
CA ALA A 67 -51.15 9.13 11.05
C ALA A 67 -51.08 10.61 10.64
N GLY A 68 -52.07 11.09 9.88
CA GLY A 68 -52.19 12.51 9.52
C GLY A 68 -52.46 13.46 10.70
N GLN A 69 -52.86 12.93 11.86
CA GLN A 69 -53.12 13.72 13.07
C GLN A 69 -51.90 13.83 13.99
N ILE A 70 -50.78 13.17 13.65
CA ILE A 70 -49.57 13.17 14.48
C ILE A 70 -48.97 14.59 14.47
N PRO A 71 -48.81 15.24 15.65
CA PRO A 71 -48.22 16.56 15.70
C PRO A 71 -46.76 16.55 15.23
N HIS A 72 -46.37 17.54 14.42
CA HIS A 72 -44.99 17.66 13.94
C HIS A 72 -43.96 17.77 15.07
N ALA A 73 -44.34 18.31 16.23
CA ALA A 73 -43.49 18.34 17.41
C ALA A 73 -43.07 16.94 17.88
N VAL A 74 -43.96 15.94 17.79
CA VAL A 74 -43.66 14.55 18.14
C VAL A 74 -42.66 13.97 17.15
N LEU A 75 -42.87 14.20 15.84
CA LEU A 75 -41.96 13.73 14.79
C LEU A 75 -40.57 14.37 14.93
N ALA A 76 -40.50 15.67 15.20
CA ALA A 76 -39.25 16.38 15.45
C ALA A 76 -38.51 15.79 16.67
N GLY A 77 -39.22 15.56 17.77
CA GLY A 77 -38.65 14.93 18.98
C GLY A 77 -38.06 13.54 18.69
N ILE A 78 -38.76 12.72 17.89
CA ILE A 78 -38.26 11.41 17.45
C ILE A 78 -36.98 11.59 16.62
N LEU A 79 -36.96 12.51 15.65
CA LEU A 79 -35.79 12.75 14.80
C LEU A 79 -34.57 13.23 15.60
N VAL A 80 -34.75 14.15 16.56
CA VAL A 80 -33.65 14.61 17.43
C VAL A 80 -33.11 13.45 18.26
N LYS A 81 -33.98 12.63 18.85
CA LYS A 81 -33.55 11.48 19.64
C LYS A 81 -32.80 10.45 18.80
N VAL A 82 -33.31 10.14 17.60
CA VAL A 82 -32.64 9.20 16.67
C VAL A 82 -31.28 9.75 16.24
N GLY A 83 -31.19 11.03 15.91
CA GLY A 83 -29.91 11.68 15.58
C GLY A 83 -28.91 11.61 16.74
N TYR A 84 -29.37 11.86 17.97
CA TYR A 84 -28.56 11.76 19.18
C TYR A 84 -28.02 10.34 19.43
N ASP A 85 -28.85 9.31 19.20
CA ASP A 85 -28.47 7.91 19.37
C ASP A 85 -27.46 7.42 18.32
N ILE A 86 -27.41 8.03 17.14
CA ILE A 86 -26.46 7.68 16.08
C ILE A 86 -25.04 8.19 16.40
N ILE A 87 -24.91 9.25 17.20
CA ILE A 87 -23.61 9.83 17.55
C ILE A 87 -22.82 8.84 18.43
N ASP A 88 -21.66 8.40 17.93
CA ASP A 88 -20.72 7.62 18.73
C ASP A 88 -19.91 8.53 19.67
N TRP A 89 -20.49 8.79 20.84
CA TRP A 89 -19.86 9.57 21.90
C TRP A 89 -18.54 8.98 22.40
N ALA A 90 -18.38 7.66 22.32
CA ALA A 90 -17.19 6.98 22.80
C ALA A 90 -16.02 7.11 21.82
N TYR A 91 -16.31 7.14 20.52
CA TYR A 91 -15.36 7.52 19.48
C TYR A 91 -14.97 8.99 19.62
N LEU A 92 -15.93 9.91 19.72
CA LEU A 92 -15.65 11.36 19.79
C LEU A 92 -14.77 11.73 20.99
N LYS A 93 -15.00 11.11 22.15
CA LYS A 93 -14.15 11.27 23.35
C LYS A 93 -12.72 10.79 23.15
N ARG A 94 -12.48 9.82 22.26
CA ARG A 94 -11.15 9.23 21.99
C ARG A 94 -10.50 9.76 20.73
N ALA A 95 -11.26 10.42 19.86
CA ALA A 95 -10.82 10.83 18.55
C ALA A 95 -9.58 11.75 18.61
N HIS A 96 -9.50 12.63 19.62
CA HIS A 96 -8.33 13.50 19.85
C HIS A 96 -7.00 12.76 20.10
N LYS A 97 -7.04 11.47 20.45
CA LYS A 97 -5.86 10.61 20.64
C LYS A 97 -5.39 9.95 19.35
N GLY A 98 -6.19 10.01 18.28
CA GLY A 98 -5.86 9.46 16.97
C GLY A 98 -5.01 10.40 16.13
N PRO A 99 -4.71 10.01 14.87
CA PRO A 99 -4.02 10.87 13.91
C PRO A 99 -4.78 12.18 13.72
N ARG A 100 -4.07 13.31 13.82
CA ARG A 100 -4.67 14.64 13.63
C ARG A 100 -5.33 14.81 12.27
N TRP A 101 -4.78 14.14 11.25
CA TRP A 101 -5.30 14.20 9.90
C TRP A 101 -6.71 13.60 9.79
N ASP A 102 -6.96 12.46 10.44
CA ASP A 102 -8.26 11.81 10.45
C ASP A 102 -9.33 12.68 11.11
N LEU A 103 -8.96 13.41 12.17
CA LEU A 103 -9.83 14.38 12.83
C LEU A 103 -10.19 15.56 11.94
N VAL A 104 -9.20 16.10 11.22
CA VAL A 104 -9.41 17.20 10.28
C VAL A 104 -10.32 16.75 9.14
N LEU A 105 -10.09 15.56 8.59
CA LEU A 105 -10.95 14.98 7.55
C LEU A 105 -12.38 14.80 8.05
N MET A 106 -12.57 14.24 9.26
CA MET A 106 -13.88 14.08 9.88
C MET A 106 -14.59 15.42 10.07
N ALA A 107 -13.90 16.41 10.64
CA ALA A 107 -14.47 17.74 10.87
C ALA A 107 -14.83 18.43 9.56
N LEU A 108 -13.98 18.30 8.53
CA LEU A 108 -14.25 18.83 7.20
C LEU A 108 -15.51 18.21 6.59
N VAL A 109 -15.63 16.88 6.57
CA VAL A 109 -16.80 16.19 6.01
C VAL A 109 -18.07 16.57 6.80
N LEU A 110 -17.98 16.68 8.13
CA LEU A 110 -19.09 17.14 8.98
C LEU A 110 -19.53 18.55 8.60
N VAL A 111 -18.60 19.51 8.52
CA VAL A 111 -18.89 20.90 8.16
C VAL A 111 -19.47 20.97 6.75
N LEU A 112 -18.90 20.28 5.76
CA LEU A 112 -19.45 20.25 4.40
C LEU A 112 -20.87 19.66 4.38
N THR A 113 -21.14 18.60 5.15
CA THR A 113 -22.47 17.99 5.22
C THR A 113 -23.51 18.95 5.78
N VAL A 114 -23.14 19.75 6.78
CA VAL A 114 -24.05 20.70 7.44
C VAL A 114 -24.27 21.97 6.62
N PHE A 115 -23.23 22.51 5.99
CA PHE A 115 -23.28 23.82 5.34
C PHE A 115 -23.43 23.79 3.81
N VAL A 116 -23.15 22.64 3.17
CA VAL A 116 -23.23 22.48 1.72
C VAL A 116 -24.30 21.45 1.39
N ASP A 117 -23.95 20.17 1.36
CA ASP A 117 -24.86 19.05 1.22
C ASP A 117 -24.09 17.72 1.41
N LEU A 118 -24.84 16.64 1.64
CA LEU A 118 -24.29 15.30 1.88
C LEU A 118 -23.51 14.75 0.68
N ILE A 119 -23.97 14.98 -0.56
CA ILE A 119 -23.36 14.41 -1.76
C ILE A 119 -21.98 15.02 -1.98
N THR A 120 -21.89 16.34 -1.91
CA THR A 120 -20.62 17.08 -2.02
C THR A 120 -19.66 16.69 -0.91
N ALA A 121 -20.14 16.56 0.33
CA ALA A 121 -19.34 16.16 1.47
C ALA A 121 -18.73 14.75 1.31
N VAL A 122 -19.52 13.78 0.85
CA VAL A 122 -19.04 12.41 0.59
C VAL A 122 -18.02 12.39 -0.54
N ALA A 123 -18.28 13.10 -1.64
CA ALA A 123 -17.35 13.17 -2.77
C ALA A 123 -15.99 13.76 -2.35
N ALA A 124 -16.00 14.91 -1.66
CA ALA A 124 -14.79 15.54 -1.16
C ALA A 124 -14.06 14.66 -0.14
N GLY A 125 -14.79 14.04 0.79
CA GLY A 125 -14.23 13.14 1.80
C GLY A 125 -13.52 11.93 1.19
N VAL A 126 -14.14 11.28 0.20
CA VAL A 126 -13.55 10.13 -0.51
C VAL A 126 -12.27 10.53 -1.26
N VAL A 127 -12.30 11.66 -1.98
CA VAL A 127 -11.12 12.15 -2.72
C VAL A 127 -9.97 12.47 -1.76
N LEU A 128 -10.24 13.20 -0.68
CA LEU A 128 -9.22 13.57 0.30
C LEU A 128 -8.69 12.34 1.06
N ALA A 129 -9.54 11.37 1.40
CA ALA A 129 -9.12 10.13 2.01
C ALA A 129 -8.21 9.32 1.06
N ALA A 130 -8.53 9.26 -0.23
CA ALA A 130 -7.70 8.60 -1.23
C ALA A 130 -6.32 9.27 -1.36
N LEU A 131 -6.27 10.61 -1.43
CA LEU A 131 -5.01 11.36 -1.46
C LEU A 131 -4.19 11.17 -0.18
N ALA A 132 -4.84 11.17 0.98
CA ALA A 132 -4.20 10.92 2.27
C ALA A 132 -3.59 9.51 2.33
N TYR A 133 -4.31 8.51 1.81
CA TYR A 133 -3.82 7.14 1.72
C TYR A 133 -2.61 7.02 0.79
N VAL A 134 -2.63 7.66 -0.37
CA VAL A 134 -1.47 7.72 -1.29
C VAL A 134 -0.28 8.35 -0.59
N LYS A 135 -0.47 9.47 0.11
CA LYS A 135 0.58 10.12 0.89
C LYS A 135 1.11 9.21 2.00
N GLN A 136 0.24 8.53 2.74
CA GLN A 136 0.65 7.60 3.80
C GLN A 136 1.52 6.47 3.24
N ILE A 137 1.17 5.91 2.09
CA ILE A 137 2.01 4.91 1.41
C ILE A 137 3.35 5.52 1.00
N ALA A 138 3.35 6.71 0.41
CA ALA A 138 4.58 7.38 0.02
C ALA A 138 5.49 7.67 1.22
N ASP A 139 4.94 8.17 2.33
CA ASP A 139 5.68 8.43 3.57
C ASP A 139 6.26 7.13 4.15
N ILE A 140 5.52 6.01 4.10
CA ILE A 140 6.03 4.69 4.51
C ILE A 140 7.18 4.24 3.61
N GLN A 141 7.07 4.45 2.29
CA GLN A 141 8.14 4.11 1.35
C GLN A 141 9.39 4.96 1.59
N VAL A 142 9.23 6.28 1.78
CA VAL A 142 10.34 7.19 2.09
C VAL A 142 10.97 6.86 3.44
N ALA A 143 10.17 6.55 4.46
CA ALA A 143 10.67 6.12 5.76
C ALA A 143 11.45 4.80 5.65
N ALA A 144 11.01 3.86 4.83
CA ALA A 144 11.74 2.62 4.58
C ALA A 144 13.07 2.88 3.88
N LEU A 145 13.10 3.76 2.87
CA LEU A 145 14.34 4.19 2.20
C LEU A 145 15.32 4.86 3.17
N ASN A 146 14.83 5.73 4.07
CA ASN A 146 15.65 6.43 5.07
C ASN A 146 16.11 5.52 6.22
N ALA A 147 15.32 4.50 6.58
CA ALA A 147 15.72 3.47 7.54
C ALA A 147 16.82 2.55 6.98
N GLY A 148 17.06 2.55 5.66
CA GLY A 148 18.20 1.91 5.00
C GLY A 148 19.57 2.57 5.26
N ALA A 149 19.66 3.54 6.17
CA ALA A 149 20.92 4.17 6.58
C ALA A 149 21.71 3.38 7.66
N GLU A 150 21.25 2.19 8.07
CA GLU A 150 22.12 1.18 8.69
C GLU A 150 22.50 0.15 7.62
N ILE A 151 23.53 0.49 6.84
CA ILE A 151 23.89 -0.15 5.57
C ILE A 151 24.44 -1.59 5.73
N ALA A 152 24.58 -2.09 6.97
CA ALA A 152 24.99 -3.46 7.24
C ALA A 152 24.35 -3.95 8.55
N ASP A 153 23.33 -4.82 8.43
CA ASP A 153 22.75 -5.55 9.57
C ASP A 153 23.77 -6.56 10.15
N ASP A 154 24.72 -7.02 9.32
CA ASP A 154 25.72 -8.03 9.68
C ASP A 154 27.09 -7.40 10.00
N PRO A 155 27.70 -7.74 11.16
CA PRO A 155 29.06 -7.29 11.51
C PRO A 155 30.13 -7.59 10.46
N GLU A 156 29.96 -8.63 9.65
CA GLU A 156 30.92 -8.96 8.59
C GLU A 156 30.80 -8.00 7.39
N GLU A 157 29.59 -7.69 6.93
CA GLU A 157 29.35 -6.72 5.87
C GLU A 157 29.91 -5.33 6.23
N ARG A 158 29.75 -4.93 7.50
CA ARG A 158 30.29 -3.66 8.01
C ARG A 158 31.81 -3.62 7.98
N ARG A 159 32.47 -4.71 8.38
CA ARG A 159 33.94 -4.84 8.30
C ARG A 159 34.46 -4.74 6.87
N ILE A 160 33.77 -5.34 5.91
CA ILE A 160 34.16 -5.31 4.48
C ILE A 160 34.01 -3.90 3.93
N LEU A 161 32.92 -3.20 4.25
CA LEU A 161 32.68 -1.82 3.82
C LEU A 161 33.69 -0.84 4.45
N ASP A 162 33.99 -1.00 5.74
CA ASP A 162 34.99 -0.19 6.44
C ASP A 162 36.39 -0.43 5.84
N ALA A 163 36.77 -1.69 5.59
CA ALA A 163 38.05 -2.04 4.96
C ALA A 163 38.17 -1.54 3.51
N ALA A 164 37.05 -1.43 2.80
CA ALA A 164 37.02 -0.91 1.43
C ALA A 164 37.25 0.62 1.38
N ASN A 165 37.22 1.33 2.50
CA ASN A 165 37.51 2.77 2.64
C ASN A 165 36.83 3.64 1.55
N GLY A 166 35.53 3.40 1.32
CA GLY A 166 34.74 4.15 0.34
C GLY A 166 34.87 3.72 -1.13
N LYS A 167 35.64 2.66 -1.43
CA LYS A 167 35.76 2.10 -2.80
C LYS A 167 34.51 1.34 -3.24
N ILE A 168 33.68 0.87 -2.31
CA ILE A 168 32.44 0.14 -2.54
C ILE A 168 31.26 0.96 -2.03
N ALA A 169 30.27 1.22 -2.88
CA ALA A 169 28.97 1.70 -2.45
C ALA A 169 27.94 0.57 -2.43
N LEU A 170 27.23 0.43 -1.33
CA LEU A 170 26.06 -0.43 -1.22
C LEU A 170 24.79 0.43 -1.21
N PHE A 171 23.90 0.17 -2.15
CA PHE A 171 22.57 0.76 -2.24
C PHE A 171 21.53 -0.31 -1.93
N ASP A 172 20.86 -0.14 -0.81
CA ASP A 172 19.78 -1.01 -0.36
C ASP A 172 18.43 -0.33 -0.64
N PHE A 173 17.59 -1.02 -1.39
CA PHE A 173 16.23 -0.56 -1.68
C PHE A 173 15.27 -1.06 -0.61
N ALA A 174 15.35 -0.46 0.57
CA ALA A 174 14.49 -0.80 1.69
C ALA A 174 13.03 -0.36 1.43
N GLY A 175 12.15 -1.35 1.19
CA GLY A 175 10.74 -1.34 1.65
C GLY A 175 9.65 -0.76 0.74
N GLY A 176 9.81 -0.74 -0.59
CA GLY A 176 8.72 -0.38 -1.49
C GLY A 176 8.93 -0.81 -2.95
N PRO A 177 7.87 -0.83 -3.79
CA PRO A 177 8.04 -0.92 -5.24
C PRO A 177 8.85 0.29 -5.72
N LEU A 178 9.96 0.03 -6.42
CA LEU A 178 10.80 1.11 -6.96
C LEU A 178 10.02 1.77 -8.11
N SER A 179 9.71 3.06 -7.97
CA SER A 179 8.93 3.84 -8.93
C SER A 179 9.66 5.11 -9.39
N PHE A 180 9.08 5.86 -10.33
CA PHE A 180 9.63 7.07 -10.94
C PHE A 180 10.30 8.05 -9.96
N GLY A 181 9.70 8.32 -8.78
CA GLY A 181 10.27 9.22 -7.78
C GLY A 181 11.53 8.67 -7.11
N ALA A 182 11.49 7.41 -6.69
CA ALA A 182 12.63 6.73 -6.07
C ALA A 182 13.78 6.49 -7.07
N ALA A 183 13.46 6.31 -8.36
CA ALA A 183 14.42 6.14 -9.44
C ALA A 183 15.23 7.42 -9.73
N ALA A 184 14.58 8.59 -9.70
CA ALA A 184 15.25 9.88 -9.84
C ALA A 184 16.19 10.17 -8.66
N ASP A 185 15.72 9.92 -7.43
CA ASP A 185 16.53 10.06 -6.23
C ASP A 185 17.71 9.09 -6.20
N LEU A 186 17.53 7.86 -6.71
CA LEU A 186 18.59 6.87 -6.84
C LEU A 186 19.71 7.35 -7.75
N GLY A 187 19.38 7.88 -8.93
CA GLY A 187 20.38 8.42 -9.86
C GLY A 187 21.18 9.57 -9.23
N HIS A 188 20.49 10.46 -8.51
CA HIS A 188 21.13 11.56 -7.78
C HIS A 188 22.03 11.07 -6.63
N HIS A 189 21.55 10.16 -5.78
CA HIS A 189 22.33 9.63 -4.65
C HIS A 189 23.54 8.81 -5.10
N VAL A 190 23.43 8.05 -6.19
CA VAL A 190 24.56 7.34 -6.79
C VAL A 190 25.59 8.34 -7.29
N ARG A 191 25.16 9.38 -8.00
CA ARG A 191 26.05 10.40 -8.55
C ARG A 191 26.70 11.28 -7.46
N GLU A 192 25.99 11.55 -6.37
CA GLU A 192 26.49 12.35 -5.24
C GLU A 192 27.45 11.56 -4.34
N LYS A 193 27.14 10.28 -4.05
CA LYS A 193 28.01 9.40 -3.24
C LYS A 193 29.22 8.87 -4.02
N ALA A 194 29.14 8.80 -5.36
CA ALA A 194 30.23 8.33 -6.19
C ALA A 194 31.30 9.41 -6.43
N LYS A 195 31.95 9.85 -5.34
CA LYS A 195 33.16 10.69 -5.36
C LYS A 195 34.32 9.97 -6.08
N ASP A 196 35.36 10.74 -6.45
CA ASP A 196 36.60 10.21 -7.03
C ASP A 196 37.18 9.10 -6.13
N GLY A 197 37.39 7.90 -6.69
CA GLY A 197 37.96 6.74 -5.98
C GLY A 197 37.04 5.52 -5.81
N MET A 198 35.75 5.62 -6.12
CA MET A 198 34.83 4.48 -6.08
C MET A 198 35.05 3.52 -7.27
N SER A 199 35.23 2.22 -7.00
CA SER A 199 35.46 1.18 -8.00
C SER A 199 34.25 0.27 -8.24
N SER A 200 33.38 0.12 -7.23
CA SER A 200 32.28 -0.87 -7.25
C SER A 200 30.99 -0.30 -6.66
N ILE A 201 29.86 -0.62 -7.29
CA ILE A 201 28.49 -0.25 -6.87
C ILE A 201 27.69 -1.53 -6.71
N ILE A 202 27.06 -1.74 -5.56
CA ILE A 202 26.20 -2.90 -5.28
C ILE A 202 24.76 -2.40 -5.14
N LEU A 203 23.86 -2.96 -5.95
CA LEU A 203 22.43 -2.68 -5.95
C LEU A 203 21.69 -3.88 -5.34
N ASP A 204 21.11 -3.71 -4.16
CA ASP A 204 20.39 -4.77 -3.45
C ASP A 204 18.87 -4.68 -3.58
N PHE A 205 18.29 -5.65 -4.28
CA PHE A 205 16.86 -5.78 -4.52
C PHE A 205 16.15 -6.72 -3.54
N THR A 206 16.85 -7.24 -2.51
CA THR A 206 16.30 -8.23 -1.56
C THR A 206 14.94 -7.83 -0.98
N ARG A 207 14.71 -6.52 -0.78
CA ARG A 207 13.48 -5.97 -0.19
C ARG A 207 12.54 -5.29 -1.20
N VAL A 208 12.78 -5.48 -2.50
CA VAL A 208 11.96 -4.89 -3.58
C VAL A 208 10.96 -5.92 -4.10
N PRO A 209 9.63 -5.69 -3.95
CA PRO A 209 8.63 -6.67 -4.40
C PRO A 209 8.39 -6.64 -5.92
N ALA A 210 8.54 -5.48 -6.57
CA ALA A 210 8.35 -5.28 -8.01
C ALA A 210 9.07 -4.02 -8.51
N LEU A 211 9.39 -3.98 -9.81
CA LEU A 211 9.93 -2.81 -10.52
C LEU A 211 8.94 -2.30 -11.57
N ASP A 212 8.91 -0.99 -11.77
CA ASP A 212 8.26 -0.37 -12.94
C ASP A 212 9.28 -0.01 -14.03
N LEU A 213 8.78 0.50 -15.17
CA LEU A 213 9.61 0.90 -16.31
C LEU A 213 10.67 1.95 -15.91
N SER A 214 10.27 2.94 -15.12
CA SER A 214 11.15 4.05 -14.74
C SER A 214 12.29 3.57 -13.84
N ALA A 215 11.99 2.67 -12.89
CA ALA A 215 12.97 2.01 -12.06
C ALA A 215 13.97 1.17 -12.86
N ALA A 216 13.48 0.39 -13.83
CA ALA A 216 14.35 -0.38 -14.72
C ALA A 216 15.27 0.53 -15.54
N MET A 217 14.75 1.64 -16.09
CA MET A 217 15.56 2.61 -16.82
C MET A 217 16.62 3.30 -15.95
N ALA A 218 16.34 3.53 -14.67
CA ALA A 218 17.34 4.06 -13.74
C ALA A 218 18.47 3.05 -13.49
N VAL A 219 18.15 1.75 -13.37
CA VAL A 219 19.17 0.69 -13.28
C VAL A 219 20.05 0.68 -14.54
N ASP A 220 19.46 0.78 -15.73
CA ASP A 220 20.22 0.83 -16.99
C ASP A 220 21.14 2.06 -17.04
N THR A 221 20.61 3.21 -16.62
CA THR A 221 21.37 4.47 -16.60
C THR A 221 22.56 4.39 -15.63
N ILE A 222 22.34 3.87 -14.42
CA ILE A 222 23.40 3.67 -13.42
C ILE A 222 24.46 2.70 -13.96
N ALA A 223 24.04 1.60 -14.57
CA ALA A 223 24.94 0.60 -15.12
C ALA A 223 25.76 1.15 -16.30
N SER A 224 25.14 1.96 -17.16
CA SER A 224 25.78 2.64 -18.27
C SER A 224 26.80 3.68 -17.79
N ASP A 225 26.40 4.57 -16.86
CA ASP A 225 27.27 5.60 -16.27
C ASP A 225 28.47 4.97 -15.55
N ALA A 226 28.22 3.91 -14.77
CA ALA A 226 29.27 3.17 -14.08
C ALA A 226 30.25 2.52 -15.06
N LYS A 227 29.75 1.89 -16.13
CA LYS A 227 30.59 1.31 -17.18
C LYS A 227 31.44 2.37 -17.88
N GLY A 228 30.88 3.53 -18.19
CA GLY A 228 31.60 4.68 -18.76
C GLY A 228 32.71 5.21 -17.85
N ALA A 229 32.50 5.13 -16.54
CA ALA A 229 33.49 5.50 -15.52
C ALA A 229 34.47 4.37 -15.13
N GLY A 230 34.42 3.21 -15.80
CA GLY A 230 35.27 2.04 -15.49
C GLY A 230 34.92 1.34 -14.17
N ARG A 231 33.76 1.62 -13.59
CA ARG A 231 33.26 1.05 -12.33
C ARG A 231 32.47 -0.23 -12.59
N LYS A 232 32.45 -1.13 -11.61
CA LYS A 232 31.69 -2.39 -11.68
C LYS A 232 30.37 -2.26 -10.93
N VAL A 233 29.28 -2.74 -11.54
CA VAL A 233 27.95 -2.78 -10.90
C VAL A 233 27.58 -4.21 -10.59
N TYR A 234 27.17 -4.45 -9.36
CA TYR A 234 26.74 -5.73 -8.83
C TYR A 234 25.26 -5.69 -8.53
N ILE A 235 24.54 -6.76 -8.82
CA ILE A 235 23.13 -6.92 -8.47
C ILE A 235 22.99 -8.06 -7.46
N THR A 236 22.23 -7.82 -6.38
CA THR A 236 21.88 -8.83 -5.39
C THR A 236 20.38 -8.90 -5.12
N GLY A 237 19.90 -10.03 -4.61
CA GLY A 237 18.55 -10.13 -4.04
C GLY A 237 17.39 -10.07 -5.04
N LEU A 238 17.61 -10.40 -6.31
CA LEU A 238 16.54 -10.39 -7.32
C LEU A 238 15.47 -11.44 -7.01
N ASN A 239 14.21 -11.03 -7.02
CA ASN A 239 13.07 -11.96 -7.09
C ASN A 239 12.66 -12.22 -8.56
N GLU A 240 11.82 -13.24 -8.80
CA GLU A 240 11.42 -13.64 -10.17
C GLU A 240 10.76 -12.51 -10.96
N LYS A 241 9.90 -11.70 -10.34
CA LYS A 241 9.19 -10.59 -11.00
C LYS A 241 10.16 -9.49 -11.41
N VAL A 242 11.04 -9.10 -10.49
CA VAL A 242 12.07 -8.07 -10.69
C VAL A 242 13.05 -8.50 -11.79
N ALA A 243 13.52 -9.75 -11.75
CA ALA A 243 14.40 -10.30 -12.79
C ALA A 243 13.73 -10.34 -14.16
N ALA A 244 12.46 -10.75 -14.23
CA ALA A 244 11.69 -10.77 -15.48
C ALA A 244 11.51 -9.35 -16.06
N THR A 245 11.24 -8.35 -15.23
CA THR A 245 11.10 -6.96 -15.66
C THR A 245 12.42 -6.38 -16.18
N LEU A 246 13.54 -6.61 -15.49
CA LEU A 246 14.85 -6.14 -15.95
C LEU A 246 15.24 -6.76 -17.30
N ALA A 247 15.05 -8.07 -17.44
CA ALA A 247 15.35 -8.78 -18.67
C ALA A 247 14.43 -8.39 -19.83
N ALA A 248 13.13 -8.19 -19.57
CA ALA A 248 12.17 -7.78 -20.60
C ALA A 248 12.43 -6.36 -21.14
N LEU A 249 13.09 -5.51 -20.35
CA LEU A 249 13.40 -4.12 -20.71
C LEU A 249 14.87 -3.91 -21.11
N ASP A 250 15.67 -4.99 -21.18
CA ASP A 250 17.12 -4.93 -21.41
C ASP A 250 17.85 -3.96 -20.48
N ALA A 251 17.35 -3.80 -19.26
CA ALA A 251 17.82 -2.82 -18.29
C ALA A 251 19.11 -3.26 -17.55
N ASP A 252 19.47 -4.53 -17.67
CA ASP A 252 20.63 -5.16 -17.06
C ASP A 252 21.72 -5.53 -18.09
N LYS A 253 21.57 -5.10 -19.36
CA LYS A 253 22.51 -5.38 -20.47
C LYS A 253 23.95 -4.93 -20.22
N HIS A 254 24.14 -3.92 -19.38
CA HIS A 254 25.44 -3.38 -19.01
C HIS A 254 26.09 -4.13 -17.82
N ILE A 255 25.38 -5.08 -17.22
CA ILE A 255 25.78 -5.82 -16.03
C ILE A 255 26.07 -7.27 -16.42
N GLY A 256 27.36 -7.63 -16.42
CA GLY A 256 27.82 -8.98 -16.74
C GLY A 256 27.24 -10.04 -15.80
N ALA A 257 27.10 -11.27 -16.30
CA ALA A 257 26.55 -12.40 -15.54
C ALA A 257 27.37 -12.69 -14.25
N ASP A 258 28.67 -12.46 -14.29
CA ASP A 258 29.60 -12.67 -13.16
C ASP A 258 29.42 -11.65 -12.02
N TYR A 259 28.60 -10.61 -12.21
CA TYR A 259 28.32 -9.57 -11.22
C TYR A 259 26.92 -9.71 -10.58
N ARG A 260 26.28 -10.88 -10.74
CA ARG A 260 24.97 -11.19 -10.16
C ARG A 260 25.13 -12.21 -9.04
N PHE A 261 24.72 -11.83 -7.84
CA PHE A 261 24.85 -12.68 -6.64
C PHE A 261 23.50 -12.85 -5.95
N ARG A 262 23.36 -13.95 -5.20
CA ARG A 262 22.12 -14.22 -4.46
C ARG A 262 22.06 -13.38 -3.18
N THR A 263 23.20 -13.20 -2.51
CA THR A 263 23.30 -12.51 -1.23
C THR A 263 24.19 -11.28 -1.31
N ARG A 264 23.92 -10.29 -0.46
CA ARG A 264 24.72 -9.06 -0.32
C ARG A 264 26.17 -9.37 0.05
N LEU A 265 26.38 -10.25 1.03
CA LEU A 265 27.69 -10.66 1.51
C LEU A 265 28.57 -11.27 0.40
N GLU A 266 28.01 -12.11 -0.48
CA GLU A 266 28.75 -12.67 -1.63
C GLU A 266 29.27 -11.57 -2.57
N ALA A 267 28.40 -10.61 -2.92
CA ALA A 267 28.77 -9.49 -3.77
C ALA A 267 29.82 -8.60 -3.11
N LEU A 268 29.69 -8.34 -1.81
CA LEU A 268 30.65 -7.56 -1.02
C LEU A 268 32.03 -8.22 -1.00
N ARG A 269 32.11 -9.53 -0.72
CA ARG A 269 33.38 -10.28 -0.72
C ARG A 269 34.04 -10.27 -2.11
N HIS A 270 33.26 -10.46 -3.17
CA HIS A 270 33.77 -10.43 -4.53
C HIS A 270 34.24 -9.03 -4.95
N ALA A 271 33.49 -7.98 -4.58
CA ALA A 271 33.87 -6.60 -4.83
C ALA A 271 35.14 -6.19 -4.04
N ALA A 272 35.26 -6.64 -2.79
CA ALA A 272 36.44 -6.39 -1.95
C ALA A 272 37.68 -7.13 -2.47
N GLY A 273 37.53 -8.37 -2.93
CA GLY A 273 38.62 -9.14 -3.56
C GLY A 273 39.18 -8.49 -4.83
N LEU A 274 38.34 -7.76 -5.59
CA LEU A 274 38.76 -6.98 -6.76
C LEU A 274 39.33 -5.60 -6.40
N ALA A 275 39.00 -5.07 -5.22
CA ALA A 275 39.50 -3.79 -4.71
C ALA A 275 40.84 -3.92 -3.95
N ALA A 276 41.19 -5.13 -3.52
CA ALA A 276 42.49 -5.49 -2.94
C ALA A 276 43.53 -5.72 -4.06
N ALA A 277 44.72 -5.14 -3.93
CA ALA A 277 45.82 -5.35 -4.87
C ALA A 277 46.26 -6.84 -4.86
N PRO A 278 46.84 -7.36 -5.97
CA PRO A 278 47.24 -8.77 -6.07
C PRO A 278 48.40 -9.05 -5.12
N GLY A 279 48.12 -9.52 -3.90
CA GLY A 279 49.17 -9.87 -2.95
C GLY A 279 48.74 -10.23 -1.52
N GLU A 280 47.56 -9.84 -1.06
CA GLU A 280 47.17 -10.04 0.35
C GLU A 280 45.75 -10.62 0.49
N MET A 281 45.58 -11.92 0.28
CA MET A 281 44.62 -12.76 1.02
C MET A 281 44.90 -14.27 0.82
N PRO A 282 44.59 -15.14 1.80
CA PRO A 282 44.96 -16.55 1.79
C PRO A 282 44.14 -17.35 0.77
N THR A 283 44.83 -18.19 0.02
CA THR A 283 44.36 -18.97 -1.15
C THR A 283 43.43 -20.14 -0.82
N SER A 284 42.55 -20.04 0.16
CA SER A 284 41.54 -21.07 0.44
C SER A 284 40.14 -20.49 0.32
N GLU A 285 39.41 -20.93 -0.70
CA GLU A 285 38.00 -20.63 -0.99
C GLU A 285 37.69 -19.45 -1.91
N ILE A 286 38.29 -19.42 -3.11
CA ILE A 286 37.61 -18.86 -4.28
C ILE A 286 36.96 -20.04 -5.03
N LYS A 287 35.80 -20.49 -4.57
CA LYS A 287 34.90 -21.29 -5.41
C LYS A 287 34.15 -20.32 -6.32
N GLY A 288 34.41 -20.40 -7.62
CA GLY A 288 33.60 -19.73 -8.64
C GLY A 288 32.12 -20.08 -8.50
N PRO A 289 31.21 -19.25 -9.05
CA PRO A 289 29.78 -19.35 -8.77
C PRO A 289 29.25 -20.75 -9.09
N ALA A 290 28.84 -21.46 -8.04
CA ALA A 290 28.13 -22.72 -8.16
C ALA A 290 26.70 -22.42 -8.67
N ALA A 291 26.46 -22.75 -9.93
CA ALA A 291 25.15 -22.94 -10.54
C ALA A 291 24.21 -21.71 -10.60
N ALA A 292 24.65 -20.62 -11.24
CA ALA A 292 23.73 -19.65 -11.87
C ALA A 292 23.23 -20.10 -13.26
N GLY A 293 23.83 -21.15 -13.83
CA GLY A 293 23.60 -21.57 -15.22
C GLY A 293 22.29 -22.31 -15.51
N ALA A 294 21.49 -22.67 -14.50
CA ALA A 294 20.30 -23.51 -14.70
C ALA A 294 19.03 -22.71 -15.06
N TRP A 295 18.92 -21.45 -14.64
CA TRP A 295 17.71 -20.64 -14.86
C TRP A 295 17.78 -19.80 -16.15
N PHE A 296 18.99 -19.46 -16.60
CA PHE A 296 19.21 -18.60 -17.78
C PHE A 296 19.23 -19.33 -19.13
N ARG A 297 19.04 -20.66 -19.16
CA ARG A 297 18.96 -21.47 -20.41
C ARG A 297 17.53 -21.74 -20.88
N LEU A 298 16.61 -20.80 -20.68
CA LEU A 298 15.26 -20.87 -21.25
C LEU A 298 14.94 -19.58 -21.99
N LYS A 299 15.60 -19.41 -23.15
CA LYS A 299 15.11 -18.81 -24.41
C LYS A 299 16.30 -18.54 -25.33
N ALA A 300 16.67 -19.56 -26.10
CA ALA A 300 17.08 -19.38 -27.48
C ALA A 300 15.83 -19.57 -28.35
#